data_AF-A0A372JFJ7-F1
#
_entry.id   AF-A0A372JFJ7-F1
#
_cell.length_a   1.000
_cell.length_b   1.000
_cell.length_c   1.000
_cell.angle_alpha   90.00
_cell.angle_beta   90.00
_cell.angle_gamma   90.00
#
_symmetry.space_group_name_H-M   'P 1'
#
loop_
_entity.id
_entity.type
_entity.pdbx_description
1 polymer ?
#
loop_
_entity_poly.entity_id
_entity_poly.type
_entity_poly.pdbx_seq_one_letter_code
_entity_poly.pdbx_strand_id
1 'polypeptide(L)'
;AAAGFAGWTAGALRHLREPAAVRAAREHHGRYLLPADFDRPAARLLVRAQRAVDAVLGSRAHREGLLDSIDNATELPRQEWAVAVALAEHTRLRRERRAQQPDRLSAPVRALLEPQRRALDLSVRSVTERVEALESYARSARAADEAYHEWRVLRDLPEQNARYRDLLAGTVRDALAVEVVGRLDADARRAEEVLRDRVASAVGSGLELATGPAPREAS
;
A
#
# COMPACT_ATOMS: atom_id res chain seq x y z
N ALA A 1 39.04 -55.98 -9.08
CA ALA A 1 38.08 -55.27 -8.22
C ALA A 1 38.73 -55.01 -6.86
N ALA A 2 38.29 -53.94 -6.19
CA ALA A 2 38.75 -53.40 -4.90
C ALA A 2 40.03 -52.54 -4.94
N ALA A 3 39.79 -51.25 -5.20
CA ALA A 3 40.70 -50.15 -4.93
C ALA A 3 40.77 -49.89 -3.41
N GLY A 4 41.97 -49.74 -2.87
CA GLY A 4 42.22 -49.25 -1.51
C GLY A 4 43.13 -48.03 -1.57
N PHE A 5 42.55 -46.83 -1.56
CA PHE A 5 43.28 -45.57 -1.53
C PHE A 5 43.83 -45.37 -0.12
N ALA A 6 45.14 -45.56 0.02
CA ALA A 6 45.89 -45.23 1.22
C ALA A 6 46.24 -43.73 1.23
N GLY A 7 46.02 -43.12 2.40
CA GLY A 7 46.81 -42.00 2.89
C GLY A 7 46.34 -40.61 2.49
N TRP A 8 45.74 -39.88 3.43
CA TRP A 8 46.07 -38.48 3.76
C TRP A 8 45.52 -38.19 5.16
N THR A 9 46.26 -38.59 6.20
CA THR A 9 46.10 -38.03 7.55
C THR A 9 47.06 -36.85 7.69
N ALA A 10 46.60 -35.68 7.24
CA ALA A 10 47.27 -34.41 7.51
C ALA A 10 46.25 -33.45 8.14
N GLY A 11 46.52 -33.03 9.38
CA GLY A 11 45.93 -31.81 9.94
C GLY A 11 44.88 -31.98 11.03
N ALA A 12 45.10 -32.87 12.00
CA ALA A 12 44.60 -32.60 13.34
C ALA A 12 45.30 -31.33 13.87
N LEU A 13 44.52 -30.42 14.47
CA LEU A 13 44.92 -29.13 15.07
C LEU A 13 45.21 -27.97 14.11
N ARG A 14 44.17 -27.48 13.43
CA ARG A 14 44.05 -26.04 13.19
C ARG A 14 42.83 -25.57 13.97
N HIS A 15 43.07 -24.76 15.00
CA HIS A 15 42.06 -24.13 15.85
C HIS A 15 40.71 -23.98 15.14
N LEU A 16 39.66 -24.59 15.70
CA LEU A 16 38.29 -24.17 15.48
C LEU A 16 38.18 -22.72 16.00
N ARG A 17 38.69 -21.77 15.21
CA ARG A 17 38.44 -20.36 15.41
C ARG A 17 36.93 -20.23 15.28
N GLU A 18 36.31 -19.93 16.40
CA GLU A 18 34.90 -19.56 16.46
C GLU A 18 34.61 -18.62 15.27
N PRO A 19 33.65 -18.96 14.38
CA PRO A 19 33.39 -18.19 13.18
C PRO A 19 33.24 -16.71 13.55
N ALA A 20 33.77 -15.80 12.73
CA ALA A 20 33.76 -14.37 13.07
C ALA A 20 32.35 -13.85 13.43
N ALA A 21 31.31 -14.41 12.82
CA ALA A 21 29.91 -14.15 13.17
C ALA A 21 29.52 -14.65 14.57
N VAL A 22 29.99 -15.82 15.01
CA VAL A 22 29.74 -16.36 16.36
C VAL A 22 30.55 -15.59 17.40
N ARG A 23 31.77 -15.17 17.07
CA ARG A 23 32.60 -14.34 17.95
C ARG A 23 32.04 -12.92 18.09
N ALA A 24 31.65 -12.28 16.99
CA ALA A 24 30.90 -11.02 17.02
C ALA A 24 29.55 -11.20 17.74
N ALA A 25 28.90 -12.35 17.56
CA ALA A 25 27.68 -12.73 18.26
C ALA A 25 27.87 -13.00 19.78
N ARG A 26 29.12 -13.11 20.25
CA ARG A 26 29.48 -13.15 21.68
C ARG A 26 29.93 -11.79 22.18
N GLU A 27 30.83 -11.13 21.46
CA GLU A 27 31.45 -9.85 21.83
C GLU A 27 30.42 -8.71 21.94
N HIS A 28 29.34 -8.78 21.18
CA HIS A 28 28.27 -7.79 21.20
C HIS A 28 26.95 -8.37 21.79
N HIS A 29 27.01 -9.52 22.45
CA HIS A 29 25.83 -10.18 23.02
C HIS A 29 25.11 -9.24 23.99
N GLY A 30 23.79 -9.13 23.86
CA GLY A 30 22.98 -8.11 24.54
C GLY A 30 22.80 -6.79 23.78
N ARG A 31 23.43 -6.62 22.62
CA ARG A 31 23.20 -5.49 21.68
C ARG A 31 22.47 -5.88 20.39
N TYR A 32 22.20 -7.16 20.19
CA TYR A 32 21.26 -7.70 19.19
C TYR A 32 20.66 -9.00 19.75
N LEU A 33 19.56 -9.40 19.14
CA LEU A 33 18.84 -10.63 19.44
C LEU A 33 18.79 -11.47 18.17
N LEU A 34 19.03 -12.77 18.32
CA LEU A 34 18.98 -13.75 17.25
C LEU A 34 17.65 -14.51 17.29
N PRO A 35 17.18 -15.09 16.17
CA PRO A 35 15.99 -15.95 16.17
C PRO A 35 16.05 -17.07 17.21
N ALA A 36 17.26 -17.59 17.50
CA ALA A 36 17.49 -18.63 18.49
C ALA A 36 17.29 -18.16 19.96
N ASP A 37 17.21 -16.85 20.21
CA ASP A 37 16.95 -16.30 21.54
C ASP A 37 15.46 -16.36 21.92
N PHE A 38 14.59 -16.70 20.96
CA PHE A 38 13.15 -16.77 21.15
C PHE A 38 12.64 -18.21 21.01
N ASP A 39 11.84 -18.66 21.99
CA ASP A 39 11.02 -19.84 21.78
C ASP A 39 9.74 -19.49 20.99
N ARG A 40 8.99 -20.51 20.56
CA ARG A 40 7.86 -20.31 19.66
C ARG A 40 6.80 -19.33 20.19
N PRO A 41 6.40 -19.36 21.48
CA PRO A 41 5.51 -18.33 22.04
C PRO A 41 6.10 -16.92 21.96
N ALA A 42 7.36 -16.75 22.36
CA ALA A 42 8.03 -15.45 22.32
C ALA A 42 8.15 -14.90 20.89
N ALA A 43 8.57 -15.72 19.93
CA ALA A 43 8.70 -15.34 18.54
C ALA A 43 7.37 -14.84 17.94
N ARG A 44 6.24 -15.47 18.29
CA ARG A 44 4.92 -15.01 17.82
C ARG A 44 4.53 -13.64 18.37
N LEU A 45 4.82 -13.37 19.64
CA LEU A 45 4.56 -12.05 20.24
C LEU A 45 5.45 -10.97 19.63
N LEU A 46 6.72 -11.30 19.37
CA LEU A 46 7.64 -10.37 18.71
C LEU A 46 7.14 -9.99 17.32
N VAL A 47 6.75 -10.96 16.49
CA VAL A 47 6.22 -10.69 15.15
C VAL A 47 4.96 -9.83 15.18
N ARG A 48 4.09 -10.01 16.19
CA ARG A 48 2.91 -9.16 16.39
C ARG A 48 3.31 -7.71 16.70
N ALA A 49 4.25 -7.51 17.62
CA ALA A 49 4.76 -6.19 17.96
C ALA A 49 5.37 -5.48 16.75
N GLN A 50 6.22 -6.20 16.00
CA GLN A 50 6.87 -5.70 14.78
C GLN A 50 5.85 -5.23 13.74
N ARG A 51 4.86 -6.08 13.44
CA ARG A 51 3.78 -5.72 12.50
C ARG A 51 2.98 -4.51 12.94
N ALA A 52 2.74 -4.36 14.24
CA ALA A 52 2.02 -3.20 14.77
C ALA A 52 2.83 -1.92 14.60
N VAL A 53 4.13 -1.96 14.94
CA VAL A 53 5.05 -0.83 14.75
C VAL A 53 5.18 -0.46 13.27
N ASP A 54 5.44 -1.45 12.42
CA ASP A 54 5.52 -1.26 10.96
C ASP A 54 4.24 -0.66 10.38
N ALA A 55 3.07 -1.08 10.87
CA ALA A 55 1.79 -0.55 10.41
C ALA A 55 1.62 0.93 10.78
N VAL A 56 2.05 1.36 11.97
CA VAL A 56 2.00 2.77 12.37
C VAL A 56 2.99 3.61 11.56
N LEU A 57 4.26 3.20 11.51
CA LEU A 57 5.30 3.94 10.79
C LEU A 57 5.04 3.97 9.28
N GLY A 58 4.41 2.92 8.76
CA GLY A 58 3.96 2.81 7.37
C GLY A 58 2.63 3.49 7.06
N SER A 59 1.92 4.03 8.06
CA SER A 59 0.63 4.70 7.84
C SER A 59 0.81 6.02 7.08
N ARG A 60 -0.23 6.40 6.34
CA ARG A 60 -0.23 7.68 5.65
C ARG A 60 -0.33 8.84 6.64
N ALA A 61 -1.12 8.69 7.69
CA ALA A 61 -1.30 9.66 8.77
C ALA A 61 0.02 9.98 9.46
N HIS A 62 0.88 8.97 9.69
CA HIS A 62 2.23 9.21 10.19
C HIS A 62 3.08 10.04 9.20
N ARG A 63 3.11 9.64 7.92
CA ARG A 63 3.90 10.34 6.89
C ARG A 63 3.45 11.78 6.64
N GLU A 64 2.15 12.05 6.74
CA GLU A 64 1.57 13.37 6.53
C GLU A 64 1.58 14.22 7.83
N GLY A 65 2.21 13.72 8.91
CA GLY A 65 2.38 14.46 10.18
C GLY A 65 1.10 14.60 11.01
N LEU A 66 0.07 13.79 10.75
CA LEU A 66 -1.19 13.79 11.51
C LEU A 66 -1.08 13.04 12.84
N LEU A 67 -0.07 12.19 12.96
CA LEU A 67 0.35 11.57 14.20
C LEU A 67 1.64 12.25 14.66
N ASP A 68 1.90 12.28 15.97
CA ASP A 68 3.15 12.82 16.51
C ASP A 68 4.33 12.05 15.92
N SER A 69 5.02 12.65 14.95
CA SER A 69 6.01 11.97 14.13
C SER A 69 7.34 11.78 14.87
N ILE A 70 7.67 12.69 15.79
CA ILE A 70 8.90 12.65 16.58
C ILE A 70 8.78 11.56 17.64
N ASP A 71 7.66 11.53 18.37
CA ASP A 71 7.42 10.49 19.37
C ASP A 71 7.33 9.12 18.71
N ASN A 72 6.69 8.99 17.55
CA ASN A 72 6.60 7.70 16.86
C ASN A 72 7.94 7.17 16.35
N ALA A 73 8.79 8.03 15.78
CA ALA A 73 10.09 7.62 15.24
C ALA A 73 11.09 7.20 16.33
N THR A 74 10.85 7.60 17.59
CA THR A 74 11.77 7.34 18.70
C THR A 74 11.20 6.32 19.69
N GLU A 75 9.95 6.47 20.10
CA GLU A 75 9.31 5.61 21.09
C GLU A 75 8.92 4.26 20.52
N LEU A 76 8.40 4.15 19.29
CA LEU A 76 7.98 2.84 18.76
C LEU A 76 9.16 1.85 18.62
N PRO A 77 10.33 2.24 18.04
CA PRO A 77 11.49 1.36 18.03
C PRO A 77 11.99 1.01 19.43
N ARG A 78 11.93 1.96 20.37
CA ARG A 78 12.29 1.74 21.78
C ARG A 78 11.36 0.71 22.44
N GLN A 79 10.06 0.79 22.21
CA GLN A 79 9.08 -0.15 22.73
C GLN A 79 9.25 -1.54 22.10
N GLU A 80 9.47 -1.61 20.79
CA GLU A 80 9.76 -2.88 20.10
C GLU A 80 10.98 -3.57 20.68
N TRP A 81 12.08 -2.83 20.86
CA TRP A 81 13.30 -3.36 21.47
C TRP A 81 13.07 -3.83 22.90
N ALA A 82 12.35 -3.05 23.72
CA ALA A 82 12.03 -3.44 25.10
C ALA A 82 11.18 -4.72 25.16
N VAL A 83 10.22 -4.89 24.23
CA VAL A 83 9.44 -6.13 24.08
C VAL A 83 10.36 -7.29 23.70
N ALA A 84 11.23 -7.11 22.70
CA ALA A 84 12.15 -8.14 22.25
C ALA A 84 13.09 -8.63 23.37
N VAL A 85 13.69 -7.71 24.12
CA VAL A 85 14.56 -8.04 25.25
C VAL A 85 13.81 -8.83 26.33
N ALA A 86 12.59 -8.42 26.69
CA ALA A 86 11.79 -9.13 27.68
C ALA A 86 11.42 -10.55 27.22
N LEU A 87 11.06 -10.71 25.94
CA LEU A 87 10.70 -12.00 25.36
C LEU A 87 11.89 -12.98 25.25
N ALA A 88 13.09 -12.46 24.98
CA ALA A 88 14.32 -13.26 25.01
C ALA A 88 14.63 -13.72 26.44
N GLU A 89 14.46 -12.84 27.42
CA GLU A 89 14.64 -13.19 28.84
C GLU A 89 13.61 -14.23 29.31
N HIS A 90 12.34 -14.10 28.90
CA HIS A 90 11.33 -15.12 29.18
C HIS A 90 11.70 -16.48 28.59
N THR A 91 12.25 -16.49 27.37
CA THR A 91 12.74 -17.71 26.73
C THR A 91 13.87 -18.35 27.55
N ARG A 92 14.84 -17.54 27.99
CA ARG A 92 15.96 -17.98 28.84
C ARG A 92 15.46 -18.59 30.15
N LEU A 93 14.60 -17.88 30.89
CA LEU A 93 14.03 -18.35 32.15
C LEU A 93 13.20 -19.63 31.98
N ARG A 94 12.46 -19.79 30.88
CA ARG A 94 11.77 -21.05 30.57
C ARG A 94 12.75 -22.20 30.30
N ARG A 95 13.87 -21.95 29.62
CA ARG A 95 14.93 -22.96 29.40
C ARG A 95 15.58 -23.38 30.71
N GLU A 96 15.94 -22.43 31.56
CA GLU A 96 16.52 -22.68 32.89
C GLU A 96 15.57 -23.54 33.75
N ARG A 97 14.28 -23.17 33.80
CA ARG A 97 13.26 -23.97 34.49
C ARG A 97 13.14 -25.39 33.95
N ARG A 98 13.18 -25.58 32.63
CA ARG A 98 13.15 -26.94 32.03
C ARG A 98 14.37 -27.75 32.42
N ALA A 99 15.55 -27.13 32.47
CA ALA A 99 16.80 -27.78 32.87
C ALA A 99 16.77 -28.25 34.33
N GLN A 100 16.06 -27.55 35.21
CA GLN A 100 15.84 -27.96 36.60
C GLN A 100 14.98 -29.22 36.76
N GLN A 101 14.29 -29.68 35.69
CA GLN A 101 13.45 -30.88 35.69
C GLN A 101 12.47 -30.94 36.88
N PRO A 102 11.61 -29.92 37.06
CA PRO A 102 10.78 -29.74 38.26
C PRO A 102 9.84 -30.92 38.57
N ASP A 103 9.50 -31.71 37.56
CA ASP A 103 8.68 -32.91 37.68
C ASP A 103 9.38 -34.04 38.44
N ARG A 104 10.72 -34.04 38.46
CA ARG A 104 11.55 -34.99 39.22
C ARG A 104 11.82 -34.52 40.65
N LEU A 105 11.44 -33.30 41.00
CA LEU A 105 11.62 -32.74 42.34
C LEU A 105 10.46 -33.14 43.26
N SER A 106 10.75 -33.28 44.56
CA SER A 106 9.72 -33.50 45.58
C SER A 106 8.79 -32.29 45.69
N ALA A 107 7.55 -32.52 46.16
CA ALA A 107 6.55 -31.45 46.28
C ALA A 107 7.03 -30.24 47.12
N PRO A 108 7.71 -30.40 48.27
CA PRO A 108 8.24 -29.27 49.03
C PRO A 108 9.28 -28.46 48.25
N VAL A 109 10.19 -29.13 47.52
CA VAL A 109 11.22 -28.43 46.72
C VAL A 109 10.59 -27.71 45.53
N ARG A 110 9.57 -28.31 44.90
CA ARG A 110 8.82 -27.67 43.80
C ARG A 110 8.09 -26.41 44.27
N ALA A 111 7.53 -26.41 45.48
CA ALA A 111 6.88 -25.24 46.07
C ALA A 111 7.83 -24.04 46.24
N LEU A 112 9.13 -24.27 46.43
CA LEU A 112 10.13 -23.20 46.48
C LEU A 112 10.34 -22.48 45.12
N LEU A 113 9.97 -23.13 44.01
CA LEU A 113 10.08 -22.58 42.65
C LEU A 113 8.82 -21.84 42.16
N GLU A 114 7.72 -21.93 42.92
CA GLU A 114 6.43 -21.30 42.57
C GLU A 114 6.48 -19.77 42.52
N PRO A 115 7.17 -19.04 43.41
CA PRO A 115 7.32 -17.59 43.29
C PRO A 115 7.96 -17.17 41.96
N GLN A 116 9.01 -17.88 41.52
CA GLN A 116 9.67 -17.63 40.24
C GLN A 116 8.74 -17.89 39.06
N ARG A 117 7.82 -18.86 39.19
CA ARG A 117 6.82 -19.19 38.15
C ARG A 117 5.83 -18.06 38.00
N ARG A 118 5.26 -17.62 39.12
CA ARG A 118 4.31 -16.52 39.16
C ARG A 118 4.91 -15.23 38.63
N ALA A 119 6.17 -14.94 38.97
CA ALA A 119 6.88 -13.77 38.46
C ALA A 119 7.01 -13.80 36.93
N LEU A 120 7.39 -14.95 36.36
CA LEU A 120 7.47 -15.12 34.90
C LEU A 120 6.09 -14.98 34.25
N ASP A 121 5.05 -15.61 34.80
CA ASP A 121 3.69 -15.55 34.26
C ASP A 121 3.11 -14.12 34.29
N LEU A 122 3.39 -13.36 35.36
CA LEU A 122 3.04 -11.94 35.45
C LEU A 122 3.77 -11.11 34.40
N SER A 123 5.08 -11.34 34.22
CA SER A 123 5.86 -10.62 33.22
C SER A 123 5.41 -10.92 31.79
N VAL A 124 5.09 -12.19 31.48
CA VAL A 124 4.52 -12.60 30.18
C VAL A 124 3.21 -11.87 29.90
N ARG A 125 2.32 -11.77 30.89
CA ARG A 125 1.06 -11.03 30.75
C ARG A 125 1.29 -9.55 30.46
N SER A 126 2.16 -8.90 31.24
CA SER A 126 2.46 -7.48 31.05
C SER A 126 3.07 -7.18 29.67
N VAL A 127 3.97 -8.03 29.17
CA VAL A 127 4.50 -7.90 27.80
C VAL A 127 3.41 -8.11 26.76
N THR A 128 2.50 -9.05 26.99
CA THR A 128 1.37 -9.31 26.08
C THR A 128 0.43 -8.09 26.01
N GLU A 129 0.08 -7.50 27.14
CA GLU A 129 -0.72 -6.26 27.22
C GLU A 129 -0.04 -5.10 26.49
N ARG A 130 1.30 -4.99 26.60
CA ARG A 130 2.06 -3.98 25.83
C ARG A 130 1.96 -4.20 24.32
N VAL A 131 2.06 -5.46 23.85
CA VAL A 131 1.88 -5.79 22.43
C VAL A 131 0.47 -5.46 21.96
N GLU A 132 -0.55 -5.76 22.76
CA GLU A 132 -1.95 -5.45 22.44
C GLU A 132 -2.21 -3.94 22.38
N ALA A 133 -1.53 -3.15 23.23
CA ALA A 133 -1.56 -1.69 23.16
C ALA A 133 -0.96 -1.17 21.85
N LEU A 134 0.19 -1.72 21.40
CA LEU A 134 0.79 -1.39 20.10
C LEU A 134 -0.16 -1.74 18.94
N GLU A 135 -0.81 -2.90 18.99
CA GLU A 135 -1.80 -3.30 17.97
C GLU A 135 -3.03 -2.38 17.97
N SER A 136 -3.46 -1.92 19.15
CA SER A 136 -4.53 -0.94 19.26
C SER A 136 -4.14 0.39 18.64
N TYR A 137 -2.91 0.83 18.87
CA TYR A 137 -2.40 2.05 18.25
C TYR A 137 -2.30 1.93 16.73
N ALA A 138 -1.85 0.77 16.21
CA ALA A 138 -1.86 0.48 14.78
C ALA A 138 -3.27 0.53 14.16
N ARG A 139 -4.30 0.05 14.87
CA ARG A 139 -5.70 0.19 14.43
C ARG A 139 -6.13 1.65 14.38
N SER A 140 -5.77 2.46 15.39
CA SER A 140 -6.07 3.90 15.39
C SER A 140 -5.37 4.63 14.25
N ALA A 141 -4.11 4.30 13.95
CA ALA A 141 -3.39 4.87 12.82
C ALA A 141 -4.07 4.55 11.48
N ARG A 142 -4.57 3.32 11.32
CA ARG A 142 -5.34 2.93 10.13
C ARG A 142 -6.67 3.68 10.04
N ALA A 143 -7.39 3.84 11.14
CA ALA A 143 -8.62 4.63 11.15
C ALA A 143 -8.36 6.10 10.77
N ALA A 144 -7.22 6.65 11.19
CA ALA A 144 -6.76 7.97 10.77
C ALA A 144 -6.44 8.04 9.27
N ASP A 145 -5.82 7.00 8.69
CA ASP A 145 -5.60 6.90 7.24
C ASP A 145 -6.91 6.94 6.45
N GLU A 146 -7.91 6.18 6.89
CA GLU A 146 -9.23 6.10 6.27
C GLU A 146 -9.95 7.47 6.33
N ALA A 147 -9.97 8.10 7.51
CA ALA A 147 -10.54 9.43 7.69
C ALA A 147 -9.81 10.50 6.86
N TYR A 148 -8.47 10.44 6.80
CA TYR A 148 -7.68 11.36 5.99
C TYR A 148 -7.96 11.18 4.49
N HIS A 149 -8.12 9.95 4.03
CA HIS A 149 -8.48 9.67 2.64
C HIS A 149 -9.84 10.29 2.29
N GLU A 150 -10.85 10.06 3.12
CA GLU A 150 -12.19 10.63 2.93
C GLU A 150 -12.16 12.16 2.92
N TRP A 151 -11.44 12.79 3.86
CA TRP A 151 -11.26 14.23 3.89
C TRP A 151 -10.63 14.76 2.60
N ARG A 152 -9.59 14.10 2.05
CA ARG A 152 -8.99 14.51 0.78
C ARG A 152 -9.98 14.43 -0.38
N VAL A 153 -10.77 13.36 -0.45
CA VAL A 153 -11.79 13.21 -1.50
C VAL A 153 -12.82 14.34 -1.42
N LEU A 154 -13.32 14.65 -0.22
CA LEU A 154 -14.27 15.75 -0.02
C LEU A 154 -13.69 17.12 -0.38
N ARG A 155 -12.44 17.36 0.00
CA ARG A 155 -11.72 18.61 -0.32
C ARG A 155 -11.57 18.81 -1.83
N ASP A 156 -11.29 17.75 -2.57
CA ASP A 156 -11.03 17.82 -4.02
C ASP A 156 -12.33 17.76 -4.85
N LEU A 157 -13.49 17.54 -4.21
CA LEU A 157 -14.80 17.37 -4.85
C LEU A 157 -15.32 18.64 -5.58
N PRO A 158 -15.18 19.87 -5.03
CA PRO A 158 -15.69 21.08 -5.69
C PRO A 158 -15.04 21.34 -7.04
N GLU A 159 -13.73 21.14 -7.15
CA GLU A 159 -12.98 21.34 -8.39
C GLU A 159 -13.39 20.29 -9.44
N GLN A 160 -13.53 19.03 -9.03
CA GLN A 160 -14.04 17.97 -9.91
C GLN A 160 -15.44 18.32 -10.43
N ASN A 161 -16.34 18.74 -9.54
CA ASN A 161 -17.69 19.16 -9.91
C ASN A 161 -17.70 20.37 -10.86
N ALA A 162 -16.76 21.31 -10.73
CA ALA A 162 -16.64 22.42 -11.67
C ALA A 162 -16.30 21.92 -13.08
N ARG A 163 -15.31 21.01 -13.20
CA ARG A 163 -14.93 20.40 -14.49
C ARG A 163 -16.09 19.65 -15.15
N TYR A 164 -16.90 18.93 -14.38
CA TYR A 164 -18.10 18.26 -14.90
C TYR A 164 -19.18 19.25 -15.36
N ARG A 165 -19.37 20.37 -14.65
CA ARG A 165 -20.29 21.42 -15.08
C ARG A 165 -19.82 22.07 -16.38
N ASP A 166 -18.52 22.34 -16.51
CA ASP A 166 -17.94 22.90 -17.75
C ASP A 166 -18.09 21.95 -18.94
N LEU A 167 -17.87 20.65 -18.70
CA LEU A 167 -18.10 19.61 -19.71
C LEU A 167 -19.57 19.60 -20.17
N LEU A 168 -20.52 19.62 -19.24
CA LEU A 168 -21.95 19.68 -19.57
C LEU A 168 -22.31 20.95 -20.35
N ALA A 169 -21.77 22.10 -19.95
CA ALA A 169 -21.97 23.36 -20.68
C ALA A 169 -21.40 23.31 -22.10
N GLY A 170 -20.24 22.66 -22.29
CA GLY A 170 -19.65 22.40 -23.60
C GLY A 170 -20.55 21.53 -24.48
N THR A 171 -21.05 20.41 -23.95
CA THR A 171 -21.95 19.51 -24.68
C THR A 171 -23.25 20.20 -25.12
N VAL A 172 -23.84 21.04 -24.25
CA VAL A 172 -25.02 21.83 -24.61
C VAL A 172 -24.71 22.82 -25.73
N ARG A 173 -23.54 23.47 -25.68
CA ARG A 173 -23.08 24.37 -26.74
C ARG A 173 -22.90 23.63 -28.07
N ASP A 174 -22.32 22.44 -28.05
CA ASP A 174 -22.10 21.63 -29.25
C ASP A 174 -23.43 21.20 -29.89
N ALA A 175 -24.42 20.80 -29.07
CA ALA A 175 -25.76 20.47 -29.56
C ALA A 175 -26.43 21.68 -30.26
N LEU A 176 -26.31 22.88 -29.69
CA LEU A 176 -26.81 24.11 -30.31
C LEU A 176 -26.04 24.46 -31.60
N ALA A 177 -24.74 24.21 -31.64
CA ALA A 177 -23.93 24.44 -32.84
C ALA A 177 -24.36 23.53 -34.01
N VAL A 178 -24.71 22.27 -33.74
CA VAL A 178 -25.25 21.35 -34.75
C VAL A 178 -26.55 21.88 -35.37
N GLU A 179 -27.45 22.42 -34.55
CA GLU A 179 -28.69 23.05 -35.03
C GLU A 179 -28.42 24.25 -35.95
N VAL A 180 -27.48 25.13 -35.55
CA VAL A 180 -27.07 26.29 -36.35
C VAL A 180 -26.47 25.86 -37.69
N VAL A 181 -25.59 24.85 -37.69
CA VAL A 181 -24.99 24.31 -38.92
C VAL A 181 -26.06 23.72 -39.83
N GLY A 182 -27.04 22.98 -39.28
CA GLY A 182 -28.16 22.44 -40.05
C GLY A 182 -28.99 23.54 -40.73
N ARG A 183 -29.23 24.66 -40.04
CA ARG A 183 -29.90 25.82 -40.64
C ARG A 183 -29.08 26.44 -41.78
N LEU A 184 -27.77 26.63 -41.58
CA LEU A 184 -26.88 27.19 -42.61
C LEU A 184 -26.79 26.28 -43.85
N ASP A 185 -26.77 24.97 -43.68
CA ASP A 185 -26.85 23.99 -44.79
C ASP A 185 -28.17 24.11 -45.56
N ALA A 186 -29.30 24.24 -44.85
CA ALA A 186 -30.60 24.45 -45.48
C ALA A 186 -30.68 25.78 -46.26
N ASP A 187 -30.11 26.86 -45.73
CA ASP A 187 -30.00 28.15 -46.41
C ASP A 187 -29.14 28.05 -47.68
N ALA A 188 -28.00 27.36 -47.60
CA ALA A 188 -27.10 27.14 -48.74
C ALA A 188 -27.80 26.35 -49.87
N ARG A 189 -28.54 25.29 -49.54
CA ARG A 189 -29.32 24.50 -50.52
C ARG A 189 -30.39 25.33 -51.21
N ARG A 190 -31.14 26.15 -50.46
CA ARG A 190 -32.12 27.07 -51.04
C ARG A 190 -31.48 28.07 -52.00
N ALA A 191 -30.34 28.65 -51.62
CA ALA A 191 -29.63 29.58 -52.48
C ALA A 191 -29.13 28.89 -53.77
N GLU A 192 -28.61 27.67 -53.66
CA GLU A 192 -28.19 26.85 -54.79
C GLU A 192 -29.34 26.56 -55.76
N GLU A 193 -30.52 26.18 -55.25
CA GLU A 193 -31.73 25.95 -56.04
C GLU A 193 -32.14 27.20 -56.82
N VAL A 194 -32.23 28.36 -56.15
CA VAL A 194 -32.56 29.63 -56.80
C VAL A 194 -31.57 29.99 -57.92
N LEU A 195 -30.28 29.77 -57.67
CA LEU A 195 -29.23 30.00 -58.68
C LEU A 195 -29.39 29.04 -59.88
N ARG A 196 -29.65 27.75 -59.63
CA ARG A 196 -29.91 26.75 -60.68
C ARG A 196 -31.13 27.13 -61.53
N ASP A 197 -32.22 27.53 -60.90
CA ASP A 197 -33.44 27.97 -61.59
C ASP A 197 -33.20 29.21 -62.46
N ARG A 198 -32.44 30.19 -61.95
CA ARG A 198 -32.05 31.37 -62.72
C ARG A 198 -31.19 31.03 -63.94
N VAL A 199 -30.21 30.13 -63.79
CA VAL A 199 -29.39 29.65 -64.90
C VAL A 199 -30.26 28.94 -65.94
N ALA A 200 -31.14 28.02 -65.51
CA ALA A 200 -32.04 27.30 -66.39
C ALA A 200 -32.98 28.24 -67.16
N SER A 201 -33.56 29.23 -66.49
CA SER A 201 -34.41 30.24 -67.11
C SER A 201 -33.65 31.09 -68.14
N ALA A 202 -32.43 31.54 -67.81
CA ALA A 202 -31.60 32.31 -68.74
C ALA A 202 -31.22 31.51 -70.00
N VAL A 203 -30.89 30.22 -69.85
CA VAL A 203 -30.63 29.31 -70.97
C VAL A 203 -31.90 29.12 -71.82
N GLY A 204 -33.06 28.92 -71.19
CA GLY A 204 -34.34 28.79 -71.88
C GLY A 204 -34.70 30.02 -72.70
N SER A 205 -34.63 31.21 -72.12
CA SER A 205 -34.89 32.47 -72.84
C SER A 205 -33.88 32.72 -73.97
N GLY A 206 -32.61 32.36 -73.78
CA GLY A 206 -31.60 32.44 -74.84
C GLY A 206 -31.89 31.51 -76.03
N LEU A 207 -32.42 30.31 -75.75
CA LEU A 207 -32.83 29.36 -76.78
C LEU A 207 -34.09 29.81 -77.53
N GLU A 208 -35.09 30.39 -76.85
CA GLU A 208 -36.29 30.96 -77.48
C GLU A 208 -35.98 32.15 -78.40
N LEU A 209 -35.02 33.00 -78.00
CA LEU A 209 -34.53 34.09 -78.85
C LEU A 209 -33.75 33.59 -80.08
N ALA A 210 -33.10 32.42 -79.99
CA ALA A 210 -32.40 31.79 -81.09
C ALA A 210 -33.32 31.02 -82.07
N THR A 211 -34.55 30.69 -81.67
CA THR A 211 -35.52 29.91 -82.48
C THR A 211 -36.71 30.73 -82.99
N GLY A 212 -36.60 32.07 -83.04
CA GLY A 212 -37.65 32.98 -83.53
C GLY A 212 -38.28 32.58 -84.89
N PRO A 213 -39.56 32.93 -85.13
CA PRO A 213 -40.46 32.22 -86.05
C PRO A 213 -40.03 32.33 -87.52
N ALA A 214 -40.16 31.21 -88.25
CA ALA A 214 -40.05 31.17 -89.70
C ALA A 214 -41.02 32.19 -90.33
N PRO A 215 -40.58 32.98 -91.34
CA PRO A 215 -41.40 34.02 -91.92
C PRO A 215 -42.64 33.41 -92.57
N ARG A 216 -43.82 33.96 -92.23
CA ARG A 216 -45.06 33.68 -92.96
C ARG A 216 -44.86 34.17 -94.40
N GLU A 217 -44.76 33.24 -95.34
CA GLU A 217 -44.88 33.55 -96.75
C GLU A 217 -46.31 34.04 -97.01
N ALA A 218 -46.39 35.25 -97.55
CA ALA A 218 -47.61 35.84 -98.05
C ALA A 218 -47.82 35.37 -99.50
N SER A 219 -48.95 34.70 -99.75
CA SER A 219 -49.76 34.85 -100.96
C SER A 219 -51.05 34.05 -100.87
#